data_AF-A0A9E3SE89-F1
#
_entry.id   AF-A0A9E3SE89-F1
#
_cell.length_a   1.000
_cell.length_b   1.000
_cell.length_c   1.000
_cell.angle_alpha   90.00
_cell.angle_beta   90.00
_cell.angle_gamma   90.00
#
_symmetry.space_group_name_H-M   'P 1'
#
loop_
_entity.id
_entity.type
_entity.pdbx_description
1 polymer ?
#
loop_
_entity_poly.entity_id
_entity_poly.type
_entity_poly.pdbx_seq_one_letter_code
_entity_poly.pdbx_strand_id
1 'polypeptide(L)'
;MGKLFTILVAVILTSSVFLSRQANAQSPQKMSYQAVIRNSDDALITEQLVGLKIRIRKGSESGDVVYTETQTPTTNVNGLVSVEIGGDTGFGNIDWSAGPYFIETEIDPAGGTTYSITGTSQLLSVPYALYTDEVDPNVPQGTQAGEMQYWNGSEWVIVAVGNEGDIMTFVNNKPTWVGESSVGTVENPITGKIWMDRNLGASQIATSSTDEDAYGDLYQWGRGADGHEKRTSGTTATLSFSDTPGHSDFIKAPDEPYDWRSPQNDDLWQGVSGINNPCPSGYRIPTEAEWDAERLSWVNNNSAGAFASPIKLTVAGYRNFSGGSLDNVGTVGSYWSSTS
;
A
#
# COMPACT_ATOMS: atom_id res chain seq x y z
N MET A 1 39.25 20.65 25.44
CA MET A 1 38.94 21.45 24.22
C MET A 1 38.84 20.59 22.95
N GLY A 2 39.53 19.44 22.83
CA GLY A 2 39.51 18.63 21.59
C GLY A 2 38.24 17.80 21.30
N LYS A 3 37.38 17.50 22.28
CA LYS A 3 36.17 16.67 22.05
C LYS A 3 34.95 17.46 21.53
N LEU A 4 34.88 18.77 21.77
CA LEU A 4 33.80 19.62 21.27
C LEU A 4 33.93 19.91 19.77
N PHE A 5 35.16 20.01 19.26
CA PHE A 5 35.43 20.30 17.85
C PHE A 5 35.04 19.12 16.94
N THR A 6 35.22 17.88 17.43
CA THR A 6 34.89 16.67 16.67
C THR A 6 33.37 16.48 16.51
N ILE A 7 32.58 16.86 17.52
CA ILE A 7 31.11 16.79 17.45
C ILE A 7 30.56 17.87 16.50
N LEU A 8 31.15 19.08 16.51
CA LEU A 8 30.72 20.14 15.59
C LEU A 8 31.01 19.80 14.12
N VAL A 9 32.14 19.16 13.84
CA VAL A 9 32.49 18.72 12.47
C VAL A 9 31.64 17.54 12.00
N ALA A 10 31.30 16.61 12.91
CA ALA A 10 30.44 15.46 12.58
C ALA A 10 28.97 15.87 12.31
N VAL A 11 28.46 16.88 13.01
CA VAL A 11 27.08 17.40 12.79
C VAL A 11 26.97 18.19 11.48
N ILE A 12 28.03 18.92 11.07
CA ILE A 12 28.03 19.68 9.81
C ILE A 12 28.18 18.75 8.59
N LEU A 13 28.88 17.60 8.73
CA LEU A 13 29.01 16.61 7.65
C LEU A 13 27.74 15.78 7.40
N THR A 14 26.87 15.59 8.41
CA THR A 14 25.62 14.83 8.23
C THR A 14 24.45 15.73 7.77
N SER A 15 24.48 17.03 8.05
CA SER A 15 23.48 17.99 7.57
C SER A 15 23.62 18.38 6.08
N SER A 16 24.73 18.00 5.42
CA SER A 16 25.02 18.39 4.03
C SER A 16 24.67 17.32 2.96
N VAL A 17 24.06 16.19 3.35
CA VAL A 17 23.74 15.07 2.43
C VAL A 17 22.24 14.91 2.12
N PHE A 18 21.36 15.77 2.64
CA PHE A 18 19.92 15.77 2.30
C PHE A 18 19.47 17.03 1.56
N LEU A 19 20.23 17.46 0.54
CA LEU A 19 19.66 18.25 -0.55
C LEU A 19 19.00 17.24 -1.50
N SER A 20 17.70 17.04 -1.33
CA SER A 20 16.84 16.42 -2.35
C SER A 20 17.08 17.16 -3.66
N ARG A 21 17.91 16.55 -4.52
CA ARG A 21 17.98 16.95 -5.92
C ARG A 21 16.62 16.63 -6.52
N GLN A 22 15.75 17.64 -6.55
CA GLN A 22 14.56 17.65 -7.39
C GLN A 22 15.06 17.43 -8.82
N ALA A 23 15.07 16.17 -9.26
CA ALA A 23 15.32 15.83 -10.65
C ALA A 23 14.08 16.30 -11.40
N ASN A 24 14.16 17.47 -12.03
CA ASN A 24 13.17 17.91 -13.00
C ASN A 24 13.28 16.97 -14.20
N ALA A 25 12.62 15.82 -14.13
CA ALA A 25 12.35 15.00 -15.30
C ALA A 25 11.18 15.63 -16.06
N GLN A 26 11.37 16.85 -16.57
CA GLN A 26 10.48 17.33 -17.63
C GLN A 26 10.91 16.67 -18.93
N SER A 27 9.94 16.08 -19.62
CA SER A 27 10.10 15.72 -21.02
C SER A 27 10.63 16.95 -21.77
N PRO A 28 11.64 16.80 -22.66
CA PRO A 28 12.14 17.92 -23.45
C PRO A 28 10.98 18.68 -24.11
N GLN A 29 10.94 20.01 -23.94
CA GLN A 29 9.92 20.88 -24.54
C GLN A 29 10.22 21.14 -26.02
N LYS A 30 10.33 20.08 -26.82
CA LYS A 30 10.65 20.18 -28.24
C LYS A 30 9.84 19.20 -29.08
N MET A 31 9.68 19.50 -30.37
CA MET A 31 9.11 18.59 -31.37
C MET A 31 10.01 18.46 -32.59
N SER A 32 10.11 17.27 -33.17
CA SER A 32 10.83 17.06 -34.42
C SER A 32 10.00 17.56 -35.61
N TYR A 33 10.65 18.24 -36.55
CA TYR A 33 10.05 18.69 -37.81
C TYR A 33 10.97 18.42 -38.98
N GLN A 34 10.38 17.95 -40.08
CA GLN A 34 11.08 17.64 -41.31
C GLN A 34 10.37 18.27 -42.51
N ALA A 35 11.14 18.85 -43.42
CA ALA A 35 10.62 19.45 -44.65
C ALA A 35 11.60 19.27 -45.81
N VAL A 36 11.06 19.04 -47.01
CA VAL A 36 11.84 19.05 -48.26
C VAL A 36 11.74 20.44 -48.87
N ILE A 37 12.88 21.06 -49.14
CA ILE A 37 12.95 22.45 -49.60
C ILE A 37 13.14 22.48 -51.12
N ARG A 38 12.27 23.22 -51.79
CA ARG A 38 12.27 23.44 -53.24
C ARG A 38 12.22 24.92 -53.55
N ASN A 39 12.87 25.34 -54.64
CA ASN A 39 12.81 26.72 -55.13
C ASN A 39 11.55 26.96 -56.00
N SER A 40 11.43 28.16 -56.58
CA SER A 40 10.29 28.54 -57.44
C SER A 40 10.16 27.73 -58.73
N ASP A 41 11.23 27.08 -59.16
CA ASP A 41 11.27 26.21 -60.35
C ASP A 41 11.00 24.74 -59.99
N ASP A 42 10.56 24.46 -58.75
CA ASP A 42 10.34 23.12 -58.20
C ASP A 42 11.63 22.28 -58.07
N ALA A 43 12.81 22.89 -58.20
CA ALA A 43 14.11 22.23 -58.02
C ALA A 43 14.47 22.12 -56.53
N LEU A 44 15.05 20.97 -56.14
CA LEU A 44 15.52 20.75 -54.76
C LEU A 44 16.67 21.70 -54.41
N ILE A 45 16.61 22.29 -53.21
CA ILE A 45 17.73 23.01 -52.62
C ILE A 45 18.54 22.01 -51.80
N THR A 46 19.67 21.54 -52.31
CA THR A 46 20.46 20.45 -51.71
C THR A 46 21.79 20.93 -51.15
N GLU A 47 22.23 20.36 -50.03
CA GLU A 47 23.56 20.61 -49.42
C GLU A 47 23.85 22.09 -49.16
N GLN A 48 22.81 22.88 -48.89
CA GLN A 48 22.87 24.33 -48.75
C GLN A 48 22.26 24.78 -47.43
N LEU A 49 22.88 25.79 -46.81
CA LEU A 49 22.35 26.43 -45.61
C LEU A 49 21.14 27.29 -45.99
N VAL A 50 20.02 27.09 -45.29
CA VAL A 50 18.77 27.83 -45.51
C VAL A 50 18.38 28.55 -44.23
N GLY A 51 17.80 29.74 -44.35
CA GLY A 51 17.19 30.44 -43.23
C GLY A 51 15.79 29.88 -43.03
N LEU A 52 15.45 29.44 -41.82
CA LEU A 52 14.15 28.88 -41.48
C LEU A 52 13.56 29.67 -40.32
N LYS A 53 12.37 30.21 -40.51
CA LYS A 53 11.59 30.83 -39.44
C LYS A 53 10.33 30.02 -39.23
N ILE A 54 10.08 29.67 -37.98
CA ILE A 54 8.92 28.88 -37.58
C ILE A 54 8.01 29.75 -36.71
N ARG A 55 6.71 29.68 -36.95
CA ARG A 55 5.68 30.25 -36.11
C ARG A 55 4.63 29.20 -35.76
N ILE A 56 4.13 29.27 -34.53
CA ILE A 56 2.94 28.52 -34.13
C ILE A 56 1.77 29.51 -34.05
N ARG A 57 0.69 29.22 -34.77
CA ARG A 57 -0.54 30.02 -34.79
C ARG A 57 -1.68 29.30 -34.12
N LYS A 58 -2.53 30.04 -33.41
CA LYS A 58 -3.71 29.51 -32.71
C LYS A 58 -4.98 29.71 -33.51
N GLY A 59 -5.85 28.68 -33.56
CA GLY A 59 -7.21 28.74 -34.07
C GLY A 59 -7.35 28.59 -35.59
N SER A 60 -6.49 29.23 -36.39
CA SER A 60 -6.52 29.15 -37.86
C SER A 60 -5.13 29.38 -38.50
N GLU A 61 -5.03 29.15 -39.82
CA GLU A 61 -3.82 29.43 -40.62
C GLU A 61 -3.37 30.89 -40.56
N SER A 62 -4.30 31.83 -40.30
CA SER A 62 -4.04 33.26 -40.16
C SER A 62 -4.21 33.79 -38.73
N GLY A 63 -4.36 32.89 -37.76
CA GLY A 63 -4.59 33.24 -36.36
C GLY A 63 -3.37 33.84 -35.67
N ASP A 64 -3.54 34.17 -34.38
CA ASP A 64 -2.50 34.81 -33.57
C ASP A 64 -1.26 33.93 -33.44
N VAL A 65 -0.09 34.54 -33.60
CA VAL A 65 1.20 33.87 -33.41
C VAL A 65 1.48 33.76 -31.91
N VAL A 66 1.51 32.54 -31.40
CA VAL A 66 1.77 32.23 -29.98
C VAL A 66 3.22 31.84 -29.70
N TYR A 67 3.99 31.52 -30.75
CA TYR A 67 5.41 31.21 -30.65
C TYR A 67 6.12 31.52 -31.96
N THR A 68 7.39 31.92 -31.88
CA THR A 68 8.26 32.16 -33.04
C THR A 68 9.68 31.76 -32.69
N GLU A 69 10.36 31.09 -33.61
CA GLU A 69 11.79 30.81 -33.53
C GLU A 69 12.43 30.89 -34.93
N THR A 70 13.76 31.03 -34.97
CA THR A 70 14.53 31.03 -36.21
C THR A 70 15.71 30.08 -36.11
N GLN A 71 15.93 29.31 -37.18
CA GLN A 71 17.02 28.34 -37.30
C GLN A 71 17.71 28.48 -38.66
N THR A 72 18.94 27.96 -38.78
CA THR A 72 19.70 27.96 -40.04
C THR A 72 20.21 26.55 -40.39
N PRO A 73 19.32 25.59 -40.67
CA PRO A 73 19.72 24.22 -41.01
C PRO A 73 20.36 24.14 -42.40
N THR A 74 21.14 23.08 -42.63
CA THR A 74 21.64 22.70 -43.96
C THR A 74 20.78 21.59 -44.53
N THR A 75 20.31 21.72 -45.78
CA THR A 75 19.59 20.65 -46.47
C THR A 75 20.51 19.48 -46.81
N ASN A 76 20.00 18.25 -46.85
CA ASN A 76 20.77 17.10 -47.35
C ASN A 76 20.66 16.95 -48.88
N VAL A 77 21.23 15.87 -49.42
CA VAL A 77 21.19 15.55 -50.88
C VAL A 77 19.76 15.41 -51.44
N ASN A 78 18.77 15.12 -50.61
CA ASN A 78 17.36 15.03 -51.00
C ASN A 78 16.59 16.35 -50.76
N GLY A 79 17.30 17.44 -50.44
CA GLY A 79 16.71 18.73 -50.08
C GLY A 79 15.98 18.74 -48.74
N LEU A 80 16.18 17.71 -47.89
CA LEU A 80 15.50 17.57 -46.60
C LEU A 80 16.23 18.35 -45.51
N VAL A 81 15.48 19.10 -44.71
CA VAL A 81 15.90 19.60 -43.40
C VAL A 81 15.23 18.78 -42.30
N SER A 82 15.96 18.57 -41.20
CA SER A 82 15.45 17.94 -39.97
C SER A 82 15.84 18.80 -38.79
N VAL A 83 14.85 19.37 -38.09
CA VAL A 83 15.05 20.33 -37.00
C VAL A 83 14.22 19.94 -35.78
N GLU A 84 14.62 20.44 -34.61
CA GLU A 84 13.83 20.38 -33.38
C GLU A 84 13.24 21.77 -33.13
N ILE A 85 11.92 21.88 -33.06
CA ILE A 85 11.20 23.13 -32.74
C ILE A 85 10.93 23.19 -31.25
N GLY A 86 11.08 24.37 -30.64
CA GLY A 86 10.92 24.58 -29.20
C GLY A 86 12.23 24.85 -28.46
N GLY A 87 13.27 25.27 -29.20
CA GLY A 87 14.56 25.63 -28.62
C GLY A 87 14.58 27.00 -27.93
N ASP A 88 13.70 27.91 -28.35
CA ASP A 88 13.63 29.28 -27.86
C ASP A 88 12.63 29.43 -26.70
N THR A 89 12.80 30.51 -25.94
CA THR A 89 11.89 30.85 -24.83
C THR A 89 10.46 31.06 -25.32
N GLY A 90 9.49 30.55 -24.58
CA GLY A 90 8.06 30.74 -24.86
C GLY A 90 7.35 29.50 -25.39
N PHE A 91 8.07 28.48 -25.88
CA PHE A 91 7.44 27.24 -26.36
C PHE A 91 6.69 26.50 -25.25
N GLY A 92 7.27 26.46 -24.04
CA GLY A 92 6.62 25.88 -22.86
C GLY A 92 5.41 26.64 -22.31
N ASN A 93 5.16 27.87 -22.78
CA ASN A 93 4.03 28.70 -22.35
C ASN A 93 2.80 28.51 -23.26
N ILE A 94 2.91 27.74 -24.33
CA ILE A 94 1.79 27.49 -25.26
C ILE A 94 0.77 26.59 -24.55
N ASP A 95 -0.46 27.09 -24.41
CA ASP A 95 -1.60 26.31 -23.92
C ASP A 95 -2.14 25.36 -24.99
N TRP A 96 -1.51 24.20 -25.17
CA TRP A 96 -1.88 23.23 -26.19
C TRP A 96 -3.32 22.70 -26.10
N SER A 97 -4.00 22.87 -24.95
CA SER A 97 -5.40 22.47 -24.75
C SER A 97 -6.39 23.36 -25.52
N ALA A 98 -6.01 24.62 -25.77
CA ALA A 98 -6.84 25.59 -26.47
C ALA A 98 -6.69 25.54 -28.00
N GLY A 99 -6.31 24.38 -28.54
CA GLY A 99 -6.17 24.14 -29.97
C GLY A 99 -7.47 24.38 -30.75
N PRO A 100 -7.42 24.36 -32.10
CA PRO A 100 -6.33 23.83 -32.94
C PRO A 100 -5.13 24.78 -33.08
N TYR A 101 -3.98 24.23 -33.47
CA TYR A 101 -2.75 24.96 -33.74
C TYR A 101 -2.23 24.69 -35.16
N PHE A 102 -1.53 25.66 -35.73
CA PHE A 102 -0.95 25.60 -37.06
C PHE A 102 0.54 25.93 -36.98
N ILE A 103 1.35 25.23 -37.77
CA ILE A 103 2.76 25.56 -37.98
C ILE A 103 2.91 26.32 -39.29
N GLU A 104 3.46 27.52 -39.22
CA GLU A 104 3.87 28.32 -40.38
C GLU A 104 5.40 28.27 -40.46
N THR A 105 5.91 27.99 -41.65
CA THR A 105 7.34 28.07 -41.97
C THR A 105 7.58 29.12 -43.04
N GLU A 106 8.59 29.95 -42.84
CA GLU A 106 9.12 30.89 -43.82
C GLU A 106 10.59 30.54 -44.07
N ILE A 107 10.98 30.41 -45.34
CA ILE A 107 12.32 29.91 -45.72
C ILE A 107 13.02 30.89 -46.66
N ASP A 108 14.28 31.19 -46.34
CA ASP A 108 15.24 31.88 -47.19
C ASP A 108 16.22 30.85 -47.78
N PRO A 109 16.07 30.51 -49.08
CA PRO A 109 16.99 29.65 -49.82
C PRO A 109 18.48 29.99 -49.65
N ALA A 110 18.83 31.27 -49.49
CA ALA A 110 20.22 31.73 -49.44
C ALA A 110 20.81 31.72 -48.02
N GLY A 111 20.07 31.26 -47.02
CA GLY A 111 20.56 31.22 -45.64
C GLY A 111 20.39 32.52 -44.86
N GLY A 112 19.76 33.53 -45.46
CA GLY A 112 19.55 34.84 -44.85
C GLY A 112 18.22 34.96 -44.09
N THR A 113 17.69 36.19 -44.05
CA THR A 113 16.43 36.55 -43.40
C THR A 113 15.39 37.11 -44.40
N THR A 114 15.65 36.96 -45.70
CA THR A 114 14.74 37.36 -46.78
C THR A 114 13.90 36.15 -47.20
N TYR A 115 12.95 35.79 -46.33
CA TYR A 115 12.12 34.61 -46.53
C TYR A 115 11.20 34.77 -47.75
N SER A 116 11.22 33.78 -48.65
CA SER A 116 10.48 33.79 -49.92
C SER A 116 9.59 32.57 -50.12
N ILE A 117 9.91 31.44 -49.49
CA ILE A 117 9.08 30.24 -49.51
C ILE A 117 8.28 30.21 -48.21
N THR A 118 6.96 30.08 -48.28
CA THR A 118 6.09 30.01 -47.11
C THR A 118 5.16 28.81 -47.18
N GLY A 119 4.89 28.19 -46.03
CA GLY A 119 3.94 27.09 -45.90
C GLY A 119 3.25 27.13 -44.55
N THR A 120 1.96 26.82 -44.51
CA THR A 120 1.21 26.68 -43.25
C THR A 120 0.46 25.35 -43.26
N SER A 121 0.56 24.60 -42.17
CA SER A 121 -0.12 23.31 -42.00
C SER A 121 -0.70 23.20 -40.60
N GLN A 122 -1.86 22.55 -40.47
CA GLN A 122 -2.44 22.25 -39.15
C GLN A 122 -1.61 21.18 -38.42
N LEU A 123 -1.37 21.38 -37.13
CA LEU A 123 -0.85 20.35 -36.24
C LEU A 123 -1.99 19.40 -35.86
N LEU A 124 -2.05 18.24 -36.53
CA LEU A 124 -3.08 17.21 -36.29
C LEU A 124 -2.83 16.41 -35.00
N SER A 125 -1.56 16.37 -34.55
CA SER A 125 -1.15 15.82 -33.26
C SER A 125 -0.20 16.82 -32.60
N VAL A 126 -0.54 17.28 -31.41
CA VAL A 126 0.36 18.10 -30.59
C VAL A 126 1.32 17.17 -29.82
N PRO A 127 2.60 17.55 -29.67
CA PRO A 127 3.67 16.71 -29.11
C PRO A 127 3.53 16.39 -27.62
N TYR A 128 2.41 16.75 -26.99
CA TYR A 128 2.19 16.59 -25.58
C TYR A 128 0.77 16.11 -25.31
N ALA A 129 0.64 14.89 -24.77
CA ALA A 129 -0.55 14.48 -24.05
C ALA A 129 -0.45 15.11 -22.66
N LEU A 130 -1.37 16.02 -22.35
CA LEU A 130 -1.55 16.55 -21.01
C LEU A 130 -1.85 15.37 -20.08
N TYR A 131 -1.09 15.21 -19.00
CA TYR A 131 -1.61 14.49 -17.83
C TYR A 131 -2.85 15.27 -17.40
N THR A 132 -4.02 14.69 -17.59
CA THR A 132 -5.27 15.34 -17.26
C THR A 132 -5.35 15.52 -15.75
N ASP A 133 -5.38 16.77 -15.29
CA ASP A 133 -5.96 17.15 -14.00
C ASP A 133 -7.51 17.10 -14.04
N GLU A 134 -8.10 16.50 -15.09
CA GLU A 134 -9.50 16.15 -15.07
C GLU A 134 -9.71 14.99 -14.10
N VAL A 135 -10.05 15.37 -12.86
CA VAL A 135 -10.79 14.51 -11.96
C VAL A 135 -12.03 14.06 -12.73
N ASP A 136 -12.11 12.77 -13.09
CA ASP A 136 -13.31 12.19 -13.68
C ASP A 136 -14.50 12.62 -12.81
N PRO A 137 -15.50 13.36 -13.35
CA PRO A 137 -16.61 13.85 -12.54
C PRO A 137 -17.44 12.72 -11.93
N ASN A 138 -17.28 11.49 -12.40
CA ASN A 138 -17.91 10.29 -11.84
C ASN A 138 -17.09 9.63 -10.72
N VAL A 139 -15.88 10.12 -10.46
CA VAL A 139 -15.05 9.72 -9.32
C VAL A 139 -15.23 10.75 -8.20
N PRO A 140 -15.88 10.39 -7.07
CA PRO A 140 -16.08 11.32 -5.97
C PRO A 140 -14.73 11.80 -5.41
N GLN A 141 -14.55 13.11 -5.25
CA GLN A 141 -13.29 13.66 -4.74
C GLN A 141 -13.13 13.35 -3.25
N GLY A 142 -11.97 12.81 -2.85
CA GLY A 142 -11.63 12.63 -1.44
C GLY A 142 -11.52 13.97 -0.73
N THR A 143 -12.10 14.07 0.47
CA THR A 143 -12.12 15.27 1.31
C THR A 143 -11.20 15.16 2.53
N GLN A 144 -10.72 13.95 2.84
CA GLN A 144 -9.87 13.68 4.00
C GLN A 144 -8.68 12.78 3.64
N ALA A 145 -7.53 13.04 4.26
CA ALA A 145 -6.34 12.19 4.10
C ALA A 145 -6.60 10.80 4.68
N GLY A 146 -6.37 9.76 3.88
CA GLY A 146 -6.57 8.35 4.24
C GLY A 146 -7.88 7.74 3.73
N GLU A 147 -8.73 8.51 3.05
CA GLU A 147 -9.87 7.95 2.30
C GLU A 147 -9.38 7.10 1.12
N MET A 148 -10.17 6.09 0.76
CA MET A 148 -9.92 5.25 -0.42
C MET A 148 -11.16 5.22 -1.31
N GLN A 149 -11.01 4.85 -2.59
CA GLN A 149 -12.13 4.70 -3.51
C GLN A 149 -12.20 3.26 -4.01
N TYR A 150 -13.41 2.73 -4.20
CA TYR A 150 -13.62 1.43 -4.83
C TYR A 150 -14.80 1.45 -5.80
N TRP A 151 -14.73 0.60 -6.83
CA TRP A 151 -15.82 0.42 -7.79
C TRP A 151 -16.83 -0.60 -7.26
N ASN A 152 -18.10 -0.22 -7.13
CA ASN A 152 -19.15 -1.11 -6.61
C ASN A 152 -19.90 -1.90 -7.71
N GLY A 153 -19.55 -1.72 -8.99
CA GLY A 153 -20.25 -2.29 -10.14
C GLY A 153 -21.14 -1.28 -10.89
N SER A 154 -21.38 -0.09 -10.35
CA SER A 154 -22.20 0.95 -10.97
C SER A 154 -21.65 2.37 -10.80
N GLU A 155 -20.96 2.63 -9.69
CA GLU A 155 -20.33 3.91 -9.39
C GLU A 155 -19.04 3.71 -8.56
N TRP A 156 -18.19 4.74 -8.55
CA TRP A 156 -17.08 4.84 -7.61
C TRP A 156 -17.61 5.31 -6.25
N VAL A 157 -17.19 4.63 -5.18
CA VAL A 157 -17.63 4.89 -3.81
C VAL A 157 -16.43 5.21 -2.94
N ILE A 158 -16.54 6.22 -2.07
CA ILE A 158 -15.54 6.53 -1.04
C ILE A 158 -15.69 5.56 0.13
N VAL A 159 -14.58 4.94 0.50
CA VAL A 159 -14.36 4.30 1.79
C VAL A 159 -13.81 5.38 2.73
N ALA A 160 -14.56 5.68 3.80
CA ALA A 160 -14.13 6.65 4.81
C ALA A 160 -12.79 6.26 5.43
N VAL A 161 -12.09 7.22 6.03
CA VAL A 161 -10.88 6.99 6.82
C VAL A 161 -11.16 5.98 7.94
N GLY A 162 -10.27 4.99 8.08
CA GLY A 162 -10.25 4.07 9.21
C GLY A 162 -9.54 4.70 10.42
N ASN A 163 -9.83 4.18 11.61
CA ASN A 163 -9.12 4.55 12.83
C ASN A 163 -7.79 3.77 12.94
N GLU A 164 -6.88 4.26 13.77
CA GLU A 164 -5.68 3.52 14.12
C GLU A 164 -6.05 2.18 14.75
N GLY A 165 -5.53 1.08 14.17
CA GLY A 165 -5.89 -0.30 14.55
C GLY A 165 -6.97 -0.94 13.67
N ASP A 166 -7.71 -0.19 12.85
CA ASP A 166 -8.69 -0.80 11.95
C ASP A 166 -8.00 -1.66 10.87
N ILE A 167 -8.59 -2.82 10.55
CA ILE A 167 -8.14 -3.70 9.46
C ILE A 167 -9.11 -3.56 8.30
N MET A 168 -8.58 -3.35 7.10
CA MET A 168 -9.39 -3.34 5.86
C MET A 168 -9.76 -4.77 5.47
N THR A 169 -11.05 -5.09 5.45
CA THR A 169 -11.58 -6.42 5.08
C THR A 169 -12.70 -6.31 4.04
N PHE A 170 -12.85 -7.32 3.19
CA PHE A 170 -14.00 -7.41 2.28
C PHE A 170 -15.21 -8.05 2.97
N VAL A 171 -16.24 -7.24 3.24
CA VAL A 171 -17.53 -7.71 3.78
C VAL A 171 -18.56 -7.58 2.68
N ASN A 172 -19.21 -8.69 2.29
CA ASN A 172 -20.18 -8.73 1.18
C ASN A 172 -19.65 -8.09 -0.12
N ASN A 173 -18.40 -8.40 -0.49
CA ASN A 173 -17.68 -7.84 -1.65
C ASN A 173 -17.44 -6.32 -1.60
N LYS A 174 -17.48 -5.70 -0.40
CA LYS A 174 -17.18 -4.28 -0.21
C LYS A 174 -15.99 -4.10 0.74
N PRO A 175 -14.95 -3.31 0.38
CA PRO A 175 -13.88 -2.96 1.30
C PRO A 175 -14.45 -2.16 2.47
N THR A 176 -14.27 -2.67 3.67
CA THR A 176 -14.84 -2.15 4.92
C THR A 176 -13.75 -2.15 5.98
N TRP A 177 -13.54 -1.02 6.66
CA TRP A 177 -12.78 -0.99 7.90
C TRP A 177 -13.55 -1.77 8.95
N VAL A 178 -12.99 -2.89 9.38
CA VAL A 178 -13.43 -3.57 10.59
C VAL A 178 -12.51 -3.09 11.69
N GLY A 179 -13.10 -2.51 12.74
CA GLY A 179 -12.32 -2.22 13.93
C GLY A 179 -11.70 -3.51 14.43
N GLU A 180 -10.37 -3.54 14.52
CA GLU A 180 -9.75 -4.40 15.51
C GLU A 180 -10.42 -3.96 16.81
N SER A 181 -11.10 -4.88 17.50
CA SER A 181 -11.57 -4.58 18.85
C SER A 181 -10.32 -4.14 19.57
N SER A 182 -10.14 -2.83 19.81
CA SER A 182 -8.90 -2.27 20.31
C SER A 182 -8.46 -3.15 21.46
N VAL A 183 -7.45 -3.98 21.23
CA VAL A 183 -7.10 -5.04 22.16
C VAL A 183 -6.51 -4.29 23.33
N GLY A 184 -7.31 -4.10 24.38
CA GLY A 184 -6.85 -3.39 25.54
C GLY A 184 -5.63 -4.14 26.08
N THR A 185 -4.68 -3.39 26.61
CA THR A 185 -3.46 -3.97 27.16
C THR A 185 -3.44 -3.86 28.66
N VAL A 186 -2.75 -4.81 29.28
CA VAL A 186 -2.43 -4.75 30.70
C VAL A 186 -0.97 -5.14 30.90
N GLU A 187 -0.26 -4.34 31.68
CA GLU A 187 1.11 -4.65 32.09
C GLU A 187 1.09 -5.35 33.44
N ASN A 188 1.84 -6.45 33.57
CA ASN A 188 2.19 -6.97 34.88
C ASN A 188 3.48 -6.27 35.36
N PRO A 189 3.43 -5.45 36.42
CA PRO A 189 4.58 -4.66 36.87
C PRO A 189 5.71 -5.51 37.50
N ILE A 190 5.45 -6.78 37.82
CA ILE A 190 6.44 -7.70 38.37
C ILE A 190 7.24 -8.35 37.23
N THR A 191 6.57 -8.79 36.17
CA THR A 191 7.22 -9.46 35.03
C THR A 191 7.64 -8.49 33.93
N GLY A 192 7.09 -7.28 33.90
CA GLY A 192 7.28 -6.27 32.85
C GLY A 192 6.64 -6.67 31.51
N LYS A 193 5.77 -7.69 31.50
CA LYS A 193 5.10 -8.18 30.29
C LYS A 193 3.83 -7.40 30.04
N ILE A 194 3.60 -7.09 28.77
CA ILE A 194 2.37 -6.48 28.29
C ILE A 194 1.52 -7.59 27.67
N TRP A 195 0.30 -7.72 28.15
CA TRP A 195 -0.66 -8.74 27.79
C TRP A 195 -1.91 -8.10 27.16
N MET A 196 -2.70 -8.91 26.47
CA MET A 196 -4.10 -8.55 26.20
C MET A 196 -4.85 -8.45 27.54
N ASP A 197 -5.79 -7.52 27.65
CA ASP A 197 -6.64 -7.30 28.82
C ASP A 197 -7.75 -8.36 28.99
N ARG A 198 -7.85 -9.29 28.03
CA ARG A 198 -8.84 -10.37 27.98
C ARG A 198 -8.33 -11.57 27.18
N ASN A 199 -8.99 -12.71 27.38
CA ASN A 199 -8.70 -13.93 26.62
C ASN A 199 -8.99 -13.75 25.12
N LEU A 200 -8.25 -14.48 24.27
CA LEU A 200 -8.49 -14.48 22.83
C LEU A 200 -9.91 -14.98 22.52
N GLY A 201 -10.68 -14.20 21.77
CA GLY A 201 -12.08 -14.48 21.46
C GLY A 201 -13.11 -14.01 22.50
N ALA A 202 -12.67 -13.42 23.61
CA ALA A 202 -13.57 -12.86 24.63
C ALA A 202 -14.18 -11.51 24.20
N SER A 203 -15.42 -11.25 24.60
CA SER A 203 -16.11 -9.99 24.31
C SER A 203 -15.79 -8.88 25.32
N GLN A 204 -15.34 -9.23 26.52
CA GLN A 204 -15.02 -8.27 27.58
C GLN A 204 -13.85 -8.69 28.48
N ILE A 205 -13.35 -7.73 29.26
CA ILE A 205 -12.43 -7.96 30.38
C ILE A 205 -13.19 -8.72 31.47
N ALA A 206 -12.57 -9.75 32.05
CA ALA A 206 -13.19 -10.54 33.10
C ALA A 206 -13.65 -9.68 34.29
N THR A 207 -14.92 -9.84 34.65
CA THR A 207 -15.55 -9.26 35.85
C THR A 207 -15.59 -10.25 37.02
N SER A 208 -15.44 -11.55 36.74
CA SER A 208 -15.26 -12.64 37.71
C SER A 208 -14.49 -13.79 37.07
N SER A 209 -14.02 -14.75 37.87
CA SER A 209 -13.35 -15.95 37.33
C SER A 209 -14.30 -16.81 36.47
N THR A 210 -15.62 -16.74 36.71
CA THR A 210 -16.66 -17.50 36.00
C THR A 210 -17.44 -16.65 35.00
N ASP A 211 -16.85 -15.54 34.53
CA ASP A 211 -17.48 -14.65 33.56
C ASP A 211 -17.45 -15.27 32.16
N GLU A 212 -18.62 -15.74 31.70
CA GLU A 212 -18.77 -16.45 30.43
C GLU A 212 -18.39 -15.59 29.21
N ASP A 213 -18.66 -14.29 29.26
CA ASP A 213 -18.32 -13.33 28.21
C ASP A 213 -16.79 -13.08 28.13
N ALA A 214 -16.05 -13.44 29.19
CA ALA A 214 -14.60 -13.31 29.28
C ALA A 214 -13.84 -14.63 29.02
N TYR A 215 -14.54 -15.75 28.84
CA TYR A 215 -13.88 -17.06 28.69
C TYR A 215 -13.04 -17.21 27.42
N GLY A 216 -13.41 -16.49 26.36
CA GLY A 216 -12.76 -16.65 25.06
C GLY A 216 -13.01 -18.01 24.41
N ASP A 217 -12.25 -18.25 23.35
CA ASP A 217 -12.36 -19.40 22.47
C ASP A 217 -11.42 -20.56 22.88
N LEU A 218 -11.71 -21.76 22.38
CA LEU A 218 -11.04 -23.01 22.73
C LEU A 218 -10.31 -23.61 21.52
N TYR A 219 -9.11 -23.10 21.28
CA TYR A 219 -8.24 -23.48 20.16
C TYR A 219 -7.70 -24.91 20.30
N GLN A 220 -7.48 -25.56 19.16
CA GLN A 220 -6.60 -26.73 19.06
C GLN A 220 -5.16 -26.24 18.90
N TRP A 221 -4.23 -26.83 19.67
CA TRP A 221 -2.85 -26.35 19.68
C TRP A 221 -2.24 -26.35 18.26
N GLY A 222 -1.61 -25.24 17.88
CA GLY A 222 -1.01 -25.06 16.56
C GLY A 222 -1.99 -24.74 15.41
N ARG A 223 -3.31 -24.77 15.64
CA ARG A 223 -4.30 -24.48 14.59
C ARG A 223 -4.66 -22.99 14.54
N GLY A 224 -4.67 -22.42 13.34
CA GLY A 224 -5.14 -21.04 13.12
C GLY A 224 -6.64 -20.90 13.38
N ALA A 225 -7.11 -19.67 13.62
CA ALA A 225 -8.53 -19.39 13.78
C ALA A 225 -9.27 -19.61 12.45
N ASP A 226 -10.17 -20.58 12.42
CA ASP A 226 -10.97 -20.93 11.24
C ASP A 226 -12.43 -21.26 11.62
N GLY A 227 -12.82 -20.98 12.87
CA GLY A 227 -14.13 -21.25 13.45
C GLY A 227 -14.18 -22.51 14.32
N HIS A 228 -13.16 -23.36 14.29
CA HIS A 228 -13.11 -24.54 15.15
C HIS A 228 -13.02 -24.20 16.64
N GLU A 229 -12.37 -23.09 16.95
CA GLU A 229 -12.13 -22.62 18.31
C GLU A 229 -13.42 -22.25 19.03
N LYS A 230 -14.49 -21.97 18.27
CA LYS A 230 -15.79 -21.62 18.83
C LYS A 230 -16.35 -22.78 19.63
N ARG A 231 -16.84 -22.48 20.83
CA ARG A 231 -17.48 -23.44 21.75
C ARG A 231 -18.65 -24.21 21.10
N THR A 232 -19.28 -23.62 20.09
CA THR A 232 -20.42 -24.17 19.35
C THR A 232 -20.05 -24.84 18.03
N SER A 233 -18.77 -24.95 17.67
CA SER A 233 -18.37 -25.54 16.39
C SER A 233 -18.67 -27.04 16.33
N GLY A 234 -18.89 -27.54 15.11
CA GLY A 234 -19.07 -28.96 14.86
C GLY A 234 -17.84 -29.78 15.23
N THR A 235 -17.95 -31.11 15.10
CA THR A 235 -16.80 -32.01 15.30
C THR A 235 -16.63 -32.94 14.12
N THR A 236 -15.37 -33.24 13.80
CA THR A 236 -14.99 -34.30 12.86
C THR A 236 -14.00 -35.25 13.52
N ALA A 237 -13.85 -36.47 13.01
CA ALA A 237 -12.81 -37.41 13.40
C ALA A 237 -11.72 -37.55 12.32
N THR A 238 -11.86 -36.83 11.21
CA THR A 238 -10.87 -36.83 10.12
C THR A 238 -9.74 -35.86 10.46
N LEU A 239 -8.53 -36.39 10.66
CA LEU A 239 -7.34 -35.58 10.89
C LEU A 239 -6.95 -34.81 9.63
N SER A 240 -6.36 -33.64 9.82
CA SER A 240 -5.83 -32.83 8.73
C SER A 240 -4.45 -33.30 8.28
N PHE A 241 -4.20 -33.26 6.97
CA PHE A 241 -2.86 -33.50 6.40
C PHE A 241 -2.08 -32.18 6.16
N SER A 242 -2.72 -31.03 6.34
CA SER A 242 -2.13 -29.70 6.14
C SER A 242 -2.27 -28.85 7.41
N ASP A 243 -1.56 -27.73 7.44
CA ASP A 243 -1.65 -26.73 8.52
C ASP A 243 -2.99 -25.96 8.53
N THR A 244 -3.85 -26.19 7.51
CA THR A 244 -5.16 -25.55 7.33
C THR A 244 -6.20 -26.58 6.84
N PRO A 245 -7.07 -27.11 7.74
CA PRO A 245 -8.00 -28.19 7.40
C PRO A 245 -9.06 -27.85 6.34
N GLY A 246 -9.33 -26.56 6.09
CA GLY A 246 -10.31 -26.10 5.11
C GLY A 246 -11.77 -26.19 5.57
N HIS A 247 -12.01 -26.42 6.86
CA HIS A 247 -13.34 -26.43 7.49
C HIS A 247 -13.26 -25.91 8.92
N SER A 248 -14.40 -25.52 9.50
CA SER A 248 -14.49 -24.98 10.85
C SER A 248 -14.82 -26.00 11.93
N ASP A 249 -14.85 -27.30 11.62
CA ASP A 249 -15.08 -28.34 12.64
C ASP A 249 -13.85 -28.55 13.52
N PHE A 250 -14.08 -28.81 14.81
CA PHE A 250 -13.05 -29.27 15.75
C PHE A 250 -12.72 -30.74 15.49
N ILE A 251 -11.43 -31.02 15.33
CA ILE A 251 -10.96 -32.34 14.97
C ILE A 251 -10.71 -33.14 16.24
N LYS A 252 -11.48 -34.20 16.45
CA LYS A 252 -11.26 -35.15 17.56
C LYS A 252 -10.11 -36.08 17.21
N ALA A 253 -9.20 -36.27 18.15
CA ALA A 253 -8.01 -37.10 18.00
C ALA A 253 -7.85 -38.07 19.19
N PRO A 254 -8.80 -39.01 19.40
CA PRO A 254 -8.75 -39.93 20.54
C PRO A 254 -7.61 -40.95 20.47
N ASP A 255 -7.00 -41.13 19.31
CA ASP A 255 -5.95 -42.11 19.02
C ASP A 255 -4.65 -41.41 18.57
N GLU A 256 -3.53 -42.14 18.56
CA GLU A 256 -2.24 -41.66 18.05
C GLU A 256 -2.41 -41.00 16.66
N PRO A 257 -1.91 -39.77 16.44
CA PRO A 257 -0.88 -39.05 17.23
C PRO A 257 -1.39 -38.18 18.39
N TYR A 258 -2.68 -38.24 18.76
CA TYR A 258 -3.31 -37.34 19.74
C TYR A 258 -3.26 -35.86 19.31
N ASP A 259 -3.30 -35.64 18.00
CA ASP A 259 -3.18 -34.33 17.36
C ASP A 259 -4.24 -34.22 16.26
N TRP A 260 -4.72 -33.01 16.02
CA TRP A 260 -5.67 -32.73 14.94
C TRP A 260 -5.03 -32.89 13.56
N ARG A 261 -3.70 -32.84 13.49
CA ARG A 261 -2.91 -32.98 12.27
C ARG A 261 -2.12 -34.30 12.27
N SER A 262 -2.11 -34.98 11.13
CA SER A 262 -1.25 -36.13 10.86
C SER A 262 -0.60 -35.98 9.48
N PRO A 263 0.73 -35.82 9.38
CA PRO A 263 1.72 -35.84 10.47
C PRO A 263 1.60 -34.64 11.44
N GLN A 264 2.19 -34.71 12.64
CA GLN A 264 2.25 -33.59 13.58
C GLN A 264 3.15 -32.44 13.08
N ASN A 265 2.96 -31.24 13.61
CA ASN A 265 3.81 -30.07 13.32
C ASN A 265 3.85 -29.09 14.50
N ASP A 266 4.98 -29.05 15.19
CA ASP A 266 5.17 -28.25 16.40
C ASP A 266 5.69 -26.83 16.13
N ASP A 267 5.87 -26.45 14.86
CA ASP A 267 6.39 -25.15 14.46
C ASP A 267 5.29 -24.10 14.19
N LEU A 268 4.03 -24.41 14.53
CA LEU A 268 2.88 -23.62 14.11
C LEU A 268 2.63 -22.34 14.92
N TRP A 269 2.98 -22.31 16.20
CA TRP A 269 2.77 -21.16 17.11
C TRP A 269 4.08 -20.47 17.55
N GLN A 270 5.16 -20.61 16.78
CA GLN A 270 6.48 -20.10 17.16
C GLN A 270 6.62 -18.58 16.95
N GLY A 271 6.32 -17.81 18.00
CA GLY A 271 6.55 -16.37 18.04
C GLY A 271 5.49 -15.54 17.31
N VAL A 272 5.76 -14.23 17.16
CA VAL A 272 4.83 -13.27 16.52
C VAL A 272 4.60 -13.61 15.04
N SER A 273 5.61 -14.17 14.38
CA SER A 273 5.56 -14.60 12.98
C SER A 273 5.25 -16.10 12.82
N GLY A 274 4.70 -16.76 13.84
CA GLY A 274 4.30 -18.17 13.77
C GLY A 274 3.27 -18.41 12.67
N ILE A 275 3.39 -19.53 11.95
CA ILE A 275 2.59 -19.87 10.76
C ILE A 275 1.08 -19.73 11.01
N ASN A 276 0.63 -20.21 12.17
CA ASN A 276 -0.76 -20.23 12.59
C ASN A 276 -0.98 -19.42 13.88
N ASN A 277 -0.16 -18.39 14.14
CA ASN A 277 -0.33 -17.52 15.31
C ASN A 277 -1.76 -16.95 15.32
N PRO A 278 -2.62 -17.32 16.28
CA PRO A 278 -4.03 -16.93 16.26
C PRO A 278 -4.24 -15.54 16.91
N CYS A 279 -3.17 -14.94 17.45
CA CYS A 279 -3.25 -13.67 18.14
C CYS A 279 -3.35 -12.48 17.18
N PRO A 280 -3.90 -11.34 17.63
CA PRO A 280 -3.86 -10.07 16.92
C PRO A 280 -2.44 -9.63 16.55
N SER A 281 -2.34 -8.67 15.62
CA SER A 281 -1.05 -8.21 15.12
C SER A 281 -0.15 -7.73 16.26
N GLY A 282 1.11 -8.18 16.27
CA GLY A 282 2.08 -7.85 17.33
C GLY A 282 1.99 -8.70 18.60
N TYR A 283 0.96 -9.55 18.75
CA TYR A 283 0.83 -10.50 19.85
C TYR A 283 1.24 -11.91 19.43
N ARG A 284 1.55 -12.75 20.40
CA ARG A 284 1.83 -14.18 20.22
C ARG A 284 1.33 -14.99 21.40
N ILE A 285 1.24 -16.30 21.22
CA ILE A 285 0.97 -17.23 22.32
C ILE A 285 2.14 -17.15 23.34
N PRO A 286 1.86 -17.22 24.65
CA PRO A 286 2.88 -17.10 25.68
C PRO A 286 3.74 -18.36 25.77
N THR A 287 5.00 -18.25 26.20
CA THR A 287 5.81 -19.44 26.48
C THR A 287 5.45 -20.03 27.85
N GLU A 288 5.81 -21.29 28.11
CA GLU A 288 5.63 -21.90 29.43
C GLU A 288 6.34 -21.08 30.53
N ALA A 289 7.58 -20.63 30.26
CA ALA A 289 8.33 -19.80 31.18
C ALA A 289 7.65 -18.45 31.49
N GLU A 290 6.96 -17.86 30.50
CA GLU A 290 6.18 -16.63 30.71
C GLU A 290 4.93 -16.89 31.55
N TRP A 291 4.23 -18.00 31.32
CA TRP A 291 3.12 -18.41 32.18
C TRP A 291 3.56 -18.67 33.62
N ASP A 292 4.69 -19.34 33.81
CA ASP A 292 5.23 -19.61 35.14
C ASP A 292 5.64 -18.34 35.87
N ALA A 293 6.29 -17.40 35.17
CA ALA A 293 6.63 -16.10 35.74
C ALA A 293 5.38 -15.31 36.14
N GLU A 294 4.34 -15.33 35.29
CA GLU A 294 3.06 -14.68 35.55
C GLU A 294 2.38 -15.31 36.76
N ARG A 295 2.27 -16.64 36.82
CA ARG A 295 1.70 -17.40 37.93
C ARG A 295 2.41 -17.15 39.26
N LEU A 296 3.75 -17.06 39.24
CA LEU A 296 4.56 -16.76 40.44
C LEU A 296 4.38 -15.33 40.95
N SER A 297 3.84 -14.42 40.13
CA SER A 297 3.54 -13.05 40.55
C SER A 297 2.24 -12.92 41.36
N TRP A 298 1.40 -13.97 41.39
CA TRP A 298 0.11 -13.94 42.06
C TRP A 298 0.25 -14.13 43.57
N VAL A 299 -0.66 -13.50 44.33
CA VAL A 299 -0.72 -13.66 45.79
C VAL A 299 -1.03 -15.10 46.20
N ASN A 300 -1.97 -15.74 45.49
CA ASN A 300 -2.34 -17.13 45.70
C ASN A 300 -2.29 -17.88 44.36
N ASN A 301 -1.67 -19.06 44.35
CA ASN A 301 -1.61 -19.87 43.14
C ASN A 301 -2.88 -20.74 42.99
N ASN A 302 -4.02 -20.09 42.79
CA ASN A 302 -5.33 -20.71 42.58
C ASN A 302 -6.21 -19.81 41.70
N SER A 303 -7.43 -20.23 41.39
CA SER A 303 -8.35 -19.47 40.51
C SER A 303 -8.67 -18.07 41.04
N ALA A 304 -8.73 -17.87 42.36
CA ALA A 304 -8.95 -16.56 42.95
C ALA A 304 -7.75 -15.63 42.72
N GLY A 305 -6.52 -16.13 42.85
CA GLY A 305 -5.32 -15.35 42.55
C GLY A 305 -5.11 -15.12 41.05
N ALA A 306 -5.47 -16.08 40.21
CA ALA A 306 -5.44 -15.95 38.75
C ALA A 306 -6.38 -14.82 38.28
N PHE A 307 -7.60 -14.75 38.82
CA PHE A 307 -8.53 -13.67 38.52
C PHE A 307 -8.11 -12.33 39.14
N ALA A 308 -7.49 -12.34 40.33
CA ALA A 308 -6.97 -11.13 40.97
C ALA A 308 -5.66 -10.61 40.33
N SER A 309 -5.05 -11.37 39.42
CA SER A 309 -3.86 -10.97 38.67
C SER A 309 -4.16 -9.81 37.70
N PRO A 310 -3.14 -9.10 37.20
CA PRO A 310 -3.34 -8.06 36.19
C PRO A 310 -4.12 -8.54 34.95
N ILE A 311 -3.88 -9.78 34.51
CA ILE A 311 -4.50 -10.37 33.30
C ILE A 311 -5.86 -11.05 33.55
N LYS A 312 -6.29 -11.16 34.81
CA LYS A 312 -7.62 -11.65 35.21
C LYS A 312 -8.07 -12.97 34.56
N LEU A 313 -7.25 -14.01 34.63
CA LEU A 313 -7.57 -15.32 34.05
C LEU A 313 -8.86 -15.94 34.62
N THR A 314 -9.66 -16.50 33.74
CA THR A 314 -10.95 -17.15 34.04
C THR A 314 -10.83 -18.68 34.17
N VAL A 315 -11.89 -19.33 34.62
CA VAL A 315 -12.02 -20.79 34.64
C VAL A 315 -12.90 -21.28 33.47
N ALA A 316 -12.40 -21.04 32.26
CA ALA A 316 -13.12 -21.20 31.00
C ALA A 316 -13.39 -22.67 30.58
N GLY A 317 -12.84 -23.64 31.33
CA GLY A 317 -12.80 -25.04 30.96
C GLY A 317 -11.86 -25.32 29.79
N TYR A 318 -12.03 -26.48 29.18
CA TYR A 318 -11.35 -26.86 27.95
C TYR A 318 -12.28 -27.69 27.06
N ARG A 319 -11.90 -27.84 25.80
CA ARG A 319 -12.58 -28.76 24.88
C ARG A 319 -11.81 -30.07 24.81
N ASN A 320 -12.48 -31.17 25.14
CA ASN A 320 -11.90 -32.50 25.21
C ASN A 320 -11.45 -32.97 23.82
N PHE A 321 -10.16 -33.27 23.66
CA PHE A 321 -9.60 -33.67 22.35
C PHE A 321 -10.14 -35.02 21.83
N SER A 322 -10.61 -35.90 22.73
CA SER A 322 -11.12 -37.24 22.38
C SER A 322 -12.60 -37.17 21.97
N GLY A 323 -13.42 -36.50 22.77
CA GLY A 323 -14.88 -36.45 22.60
C GLY A 323 -15.44 -35.17 21.97
N GLY A 324 -14.69 -34.07 22.00
CA GLY A 324 -15.15 -32.74 21.59
C GLY A 324 -16.08 -32.05 22.59
N SER A 325 -16.31 -32.63 23.78
CA SER A 325 -17.13 -32.05 24.86
C SER A 325 -16.45 -30.85 25.51
N LEU A 326 -17.26 -29.95 26.08
CA LEU A 326 -16.77 -28.88 26.94
C LEU A 326 -16.71 -29.40 28.37
N ASP A 327 -15.50 -29.50 28.93
CA ASP A 327 -15.27 -30.06 30.26
C ASP A 327 -14.83 -28.94 31.22
N ASN A 328 -15.22 -29.06 32.50
CA ASN A 328 -14.77 -28.19 33.60
C ASN A 328 -15.02 -26.68 33.41
N VAL A 329 -16.04 -26.32 32.63
CA VAL A 329 -16.48 -24.93 32.47
C VAL A 329 -16.91 -24.36 33.83
N GLY A 330 -16.36 -23.21 34.21
CA GLY A 330 -16.63 -22.56 35.50
C GLY A 330 -15.82 -23.14 36.68
N THR A 331 -14.94 -24.12 36.47
CA THR A 331 -14.16 -24.75 37.56
C THR A 331 -12.66 -24.75 37.33
N VAL A 332 -12.20 -24.98 36.09
CA VAL A 332 -10.78 -25.05 35.73
C VAL A 332 -10.45 -24.08 34.59
N GLY A 333 -9.29 -23.43 34.66
CA GLY A 333 -8.71 -22.69 33.54
C GLY A 333 -7.58 -23.50 32.91
N SER A 334 -7.63 -23.70 31.59
CA SER A 334 -6.60 -24.39 30.82
C SER A 334 -6.13 -23.48 29.70
N TYR A 335 -4.83 -23.18 29.67
CA TYR A 335 -4.24 -22.17 28.79
C TYR A 335 -3.08 -22.79 28.01
N TRP A 336 -3.01 -22.48 26.73
CA TRP A 336 -1.94 -22.97 25.86
C TRP A 336 -0.65 -22.16 26.05
N SER A 337 0.48 -22.86 25.93
CA SER A 337 1.80 -22.28 25.75
C SER A 337 2.34 -22.59 24.35
N SER A 338 3.22 -21.75 23.80
CA SER A 338 3.90 -22.01 22.53
C SER A 338 5.11 -22.94 22.67
N THR A 339 5.48 -23.26 23.90
CA THR A 339 6.60 -24.14 24.25
C THR A 339 6.17 -25.12 25.33
N SER A 340 6.80 -26.29 25.34
CA SER A 340 6.80 -27.23 26.46
C SER A 340 8.06 -27.07 27.32
#